data_AF-A0A9D4JMQ9-F1
#
_entry.id   AF-A0A9D4JMQ9-F1
#
_cell.length_a   1.000
_cell.length_b   1.000
_cell.length_c   1.000
_cell.angle_alpha   90.00
_cell.angle_beta   90.00
_cell.angle_gamma   90.00
#
_symmetry.space_group_name_H-M   'P 1'
#
loop_
_entity.id
_entity.type
_entity.pdbx_description
1 polymer ?
#
loop_
_entity_poly.entity_id
_entity_poly.type
_entity_poly.pdbx_seq_one_letter_code
_entity_poly.pdbx_strand_id
1 'polypeptide(L)'
;MAQEFAFQEIAKFLIENDDEQITLKDLVDKMEEICGELSYTLTHMKKRLLEHFGSSIVITELNGKQNVITFRNTASSILHSFYQKSSSDSDAYKIEIIKTAAQLLLTDIKDIKATITMI
;
A
#
# COMPACT_ATOMS: atom_id res chain seq x y z
N MET A 1 -4.01 33.99 -9.69
CA MET A 1 -4.66 33.71 -8.40
C MET A 1 -5.42 32.38 -8.42
N ALA A 2 -6.31 32.13 -9.40
CA ALA A 2 -7.07 30.88 -9.47
C ALA A 2 -6.20 29.61 -9.54
N GLN A 3 -5.13 29.60 -10.35
CA GLN A 3 -4.24 28.43 -10.49
C GLN A 3 -3.48 28.07 -9.22
N GLU A 4 -2.94 29.06 -8.51
CA GLU A 4 -2.20 28.81 -7.28
C GLU A 4 -3.14 28.31 -6.18
N PHE A 5 -4.33 28.90 -6.06
CA PHE A 5 -5.35 28.40 -5.14
C PHE A 5 -5.75 26.95 -5.47
N ALA A 6 -6.02 26.65 -6.74
CA ALA A 6 -6.34 25.29 -7.16
C ALA A 6 -5.19 24.31 -6.85
N PHE A 7 -3.93 24.71 -7.08
CA PHE A 7 -2.78 23.89 -6.73
C PHE A 7 -2.68 23.59 -5.22
N GLN A 8 -2.96 24.58 -4.35
CA GLN A 8 -2.96 24.36 -2.90
C GLN A 8 -4.03 23.35 -2.48
N GLU A 9 -5.22 23.41 -3.10
CA GLU A 9 -6.29 22.42 -2.87
C GLU A 9 -5.90 21.02 -3.35
N ILE A 10 -5.18 20.92 -4.49
CA ILE A 10 -4.62 19.66 -4.98
C ILE A 10 -3.54 19.10 -4.04
N ALA A 11 -2.64 19.96 -3.55
CA ALA A 11 -1.60 19.56 -2.60
C ALA A 11 -2.20 19.06 -1.28
N LYS A 12 -3.23 19.76 -0.78
CA LYS A 12 -3.99 19.36 0.40
C LYS A 12 -4.70 18.02 0.18
N PHE A 13 -5.37 17.84 -0.95
CA PHE A 13 -6.01 16.59 -1.31
C PHE A 13 -5.02 15.41 -1.32
N LEU A 14 -3.81 15.61 -1.86
CA LEU A 14 -2.79 14.57 -1.87
C LEU A 14 -2.36 14.17 -0.45
N ILE A 15 -2.27 15.12 0.49
CA ILE A 15 -1.95 14.85 1.90
C ILE A 15 -3.09 14.11 2.61
N GLU A 16 -4.34 14.48 2.34
CA GLU A 16 -5.52 13.90 2.98
C GLU A 16 -5.84 12.48 2.49
N ASN A 17 -5.31 12.09 1.33
CA ASN A 17 -5.54 10.79 0.69
C ASN A 17 -4.18 10.09 0.41
N ASP A 18 -3.24 10.20 1.36
CA ASP A 18 -1.87 9.70 1.21
C ASP A 18 -1.78 8.16 1.17
N ASP A 19 -2.85 7.49 1.57
CA ASP A 19 -3.07 6.05 1.55
C ASP A 19 -3.64 5.53 0.21
N GLU A 20 -4.11 6.41 -0.67
CA GLU A 20 -4.66 6.06 -1.97
C GLU A 20 -3.61 6.10 -3.11
N GLN A 21 -3.87 5.31 -4.17
CA GLN A 21 -3.06 5.37 -5.40
C GLN A 21 -3.61 6.44 -6.33
N ILE A 22 -2.93 7.58 -6.38
CA ILE A 22 -3.34 8.73 -7.18
C ILE A 22 -2.32 8.94 -8.32
N THR A 23 -2.80 9.18 -9.54
CA THR A 23 -1.93 9.52 -10.67
C THR A 23 -1.83 11.02 -10.90
N LEU A 24 -0.78 11.46 -11.59
CA LEU A 24 -0.68 12.85 -12.08
C LEU A 24 -1.88 13.26 -12.92
N LYS A 25 -2.50 12.32 -13.64
CA LYS A 25 -3.70 12.61 -14.44
C LYS A 25 -4.89 12.91 -13.55
N ASP A 26 -5.13 12.09 -12.53
CA ASP A 26 -6.23 12.31 -11.59
C ASP A 26 -6.12 13.70 -10.91
N LEU A 27 -4.90 14.13 -10.58
CA LEU A 27 -4.67 15.46 -10.01
C LEU A 27 -4.92 16.60 -11.01
N VAL A 28 -4.59 16.41 -12.29
CA VAL A 28 -4.88 17.40 -13.34
C VAL A 28 -6.37 17.49 -13.60
N ASP A 29 -7.05 16.35 -13.72
CA ASP A 29 -8.50 16.27 -13.93
C ASP A 29 -9.21 16.95 -12.74
N LYS A 30 -8.76 16.70 -11.50
CA LYS A 30 -9.28 17.37 -10.30
C LYS A 30 -8.98 18.87 -10.25
N MET A 31 -7.86 19.31 -10.83
CA MET A 31 -7.55 20.74 -10.93
C MET A 31 -8.45 21.42 -11.98
N GLU A 32 -8.77 20.72 -13.06
CA GLU A 32 -9.71 21.16 -14.09
C GLU A 32 -11.12 21.34 -13.53
N GLU A 33 -11.56 20.49 -12.61
CA GLU A 33 -12.83 20.71 -11.89
C GLU A 33 -12.86 22.03 -11.09
N ILE A 34 -11.71 22.51 -10.61
CA ILE A 34 -11.60 23.72 -9.78
C ILE A 34 -11.46 24.98 -10.64
N CYS A 35 -10.63 24.94 -11.70
CA CYS A 35 -10.27 26.13 -12.47
C CYS A 35 -10.43 26.01 -14.00
N GLY A 36 -11.04 24.94 -14.50
CA GLY A 36 -11.31 24.71 -15.92
C GLY A 36 -10.05 24.74 -16.77
N GLU A 37 -10.08 25.48 -17.89
CA GLU A 37 -8.97 25.61 -18.85
C GLU A 37 -7.68 26.17 -18.26
N LEU A 38 -7.73 26.74 -17.06
CA LEU A 38 -6.53 27.17 -16.33
C LEU A 38 -5.81 26.01 -15.63
N SER A 39 -6.29 24.77 -15.74
CA SER A 39 -5.63 23.61 -15.16
C SER A 39 -4.21 23.44 -15.68
N TYR A 40 -3.37 22.81 -14.86
CA TYR A 40 -2.01 22.53 -15.26
C TYR A 40 -1.94 21.37 -16.25
N THR A 41 -0.99 21.47 -17.18
CA THR A 41 -0.57 20.29 -17.95
C THR A 41 0.11 19.27 -17.03
N LEU A 42 0.13 17.99 -17.42
CA LEU A 42 0.81 16.93 -16.67
C LEU A 42 2.27 17.28 -16.33
N THR A 43 3.00 17.85 -17.29
CA THR A 43 4.40 18.27 -17.10
C THR A 43 4.51 19.38 -16.07
N HIS A 44 3.59 20.35 -16.08
CA HIS A 44 3.60 21.45 -15.14
C HIS A 44 3.20 20.98 -13.74
N MET A 45 2.16 20.15 -13.62
CA MET A 45 1.73 19.54 -12.36
C MET A 45 2.88 18.74 -11.72
N LYS A 46 3.55 17.90 -12.51
CA LYS A 46 4.71 17.12 -12.06
C LYS A 46 5.81 18.03 -11.50
N LYS A 47 6.16 19.09 -12.23
CA LYS A 47 7.18 20.06 -11.80
C LYS A 47 6.78 20.74 -10.49
N ARG A 48 5.54 21.25 -10.39
CA ARG A 48 5.04 21.94 -9.20
C ARG A 48 4.98 21.05 -7.97
N LEU A 49 4.56 19.79 -8.12
CA LEU A 49 4.56 18.82 -7.01
C LEU A 49 5.97 18.51 -6.52
N LEU A 50 6.95 18.37 -7.43
CA LEU A 50 8.36 18.18 -7.07
C LEU A 50 8.96 19.43 -6.42
N GLU A 51 8.58 20.63 -6.84
CA GLU A 51 8.99 21.89 -6.18
C GLU A 51 8.39 22.01 -4.77
N HIS A 52 7.13 21.62 -4.60
CA HIS A 52 6.40 21.79 -3.34
C HIS A 52 6.76 20.72 -2.30
N PHE A 53 6.76 19.44 -2.69
CA PHE A 53 6.99 18.32 -1.77
C PHE A 53 8.43 17.80 -1.78
N GLY A 54 9.21 18.15 -2.80
CA GLY A 54 10.61 17.73 -2.93
C GLY A 54 10.77 16.21 -2.91
N SER A 55 11.65 15.74 -2.04
CA SER A 55 11.96 14.31 -1.86
C SER A 55 10.91 13.54 -1.06
N SER A 56 9.89 14.22 -0.52
CA SER A 56 8.84 13.62 0.31
C SER A 56 7.87 12.76 -0.50
N ILE A 57 7.79 12.98 -1.81
CA ILE A 57 6.98 12.17 -2.73
C ILE A 57 7.85 11.28 -3.62
N VAL A 58 7.24 10.22 -4.13
CA VAL A 58 7.77 9.34 -5.17
C VAL A 58 6.76 9.31 -6.31
N ILE A 59 7.26 9.45 -7.54
CA ILE A 59 6.46 9.31 -8.77
C ILE A 59 7.00 8.11 -9.53
N THR A 60 6.17 7.09 -9.75
CA THR A 60 6.58 5.82 -10.34
C THR A 60 5.54 5.31 -11.34
N GLU A 61 5.90 4.23 -12.05
CA GLU A 61 4.94 3.39 -12.76
C GLU A 61 4.57 2.18 -11.89
N LEU A 62 3.29 1.81 -11.87
CA LEU A 62 2.79 0.67 -11.11
C LEU A 62 1.71 -0.05 -11.91
N ASN A 63 1.88 -1.35 -12.18
CA ASN A 63 0.94 -2.19 -12.96
C ASN A 63 0.52 -1.57 -14.31
N GLY A 64 1.46 -0.95 -15.03
CA GLY A 64 1.20 -0.28 -16.31
C GLY A 64 0.51 1.08 -16.19
N LYS A 65 0.16 1.53 -14.98
CA LYS A 65 -0.25 2.92 -14.72
C LYS A 65 0.99 3.77 -14.53
N GLN A 66 1.19 4.71 -15.45
CA GLN A 66 2.28 5.67 -15.38
C GLN A 66 1.95 6.80 -14.40
N ASN A 67 3.00 7.42 -13.86
CA ASN A 67 2.90 8.65 -13.08
C ASN A 67 2.02 8.52 -11.82
N VAL A 68 2.06 7.36 -11.17
CA VAL A 68 1.46 7.14 -9.84
C VAL A 68 2.30 7.89 -8.80
N ILE A 69 1.64 8.63 -7.93
CA ILE A 69 2.25 9.47 -6.89
C ILE A 69 1.89 8.91 -5.53
N THR A 70 2.86 8.84 -4.63
CA THR A 70 2.63 8.55 -3.22
C THR A 70 3.72 9.21 -2.37
N PHE A 71 3.48 9.35 -1.06
CA PHE A 71 4.50 9.83 -0.14
C PHE A 71 5.52 8.73 0.16
N ARG A 72 6.79 9.13 0.26
CA ARG A 72 7.92 8.24 0.55
C ARG A 72 7.71 7.50 1.88
N ASN A 73 7.23 8.20 2.91
CA ASN A 73 6.96 7.60 4.22
C ASN A 73 5.87 6.53 4.14
N THR A 74 4.81 6.77 3.37
CA THR A 74 3.74 5.80 3.14
C THR A 74 4.26 4.58 2.40
N ALA A 75 4.99 4.78 1.30
CA ALA A 75 5.64 3.69 0.56
C ALA A 75 6.60 2.88 1.45
N SER A 76 7.44 3.55 2.25
CA SER A 76 8.35 2.89 3.20
C SER A 76 7.59 2.10 4.27
N SER A 77 6.48 2.64 4.79
CA SER A 77 5.67 1.98 5.82
C SER A 77 4.97 0.74 5.27
N ILE A 78 4.44 0.80 4.04
CA ILE A 78 3.84 -0.34 3.35
C ILE A 78 4.90 -1.43 3.10
N LEU A 79 6.06 -1.05 2.57
CA LEU A 79 7.16 -1.99 2.32
C LEU A 79 7.63 -2.64 3.64
N HIS A 80 7.84 -1.84 4.68
CA HIS A 80 8.23 -2.34 6.00
C HIS A 80 7.20 -3.33 6.55
N SER A 81 5.91 -2.99 6.48
CA SER A 81 4.81 -3.86 6.93
C SER A 81 4.78 -5.17 6.15
N PHE A 82 5.02 -5.12 4.83
CA PHE A 82 5.08 -6.32 3.99
C PHE A 82 6.25 -7.25 4.36
N TYR A 83 7.44 -6.69 4.59
CA TYR A 83 8.62 -7.47 5.02
C TYR A 83 8.48 -8.02 6.44
N GLN A 84 7.89 -7.26 7.37
CA GLN A 84 7.59 -7.77 8.71
C GLN A 84 6.57 -8.90 8.66
N LYS A 85 5.49 -8.73 7.90
CA LYS A 85 4.43 -9.73 7.79
C LYS A 85 4.93 -11.03 7.15
N SER A 86 5.75 -10.95 6.12
CA SER A 86 6.37 -12.14 5.49
C SER A 86 7.35 -12.89 6.40
N SER A 87 7.97 -12.21 7.37
CA SER A 87 8.86 -12.85 8.34
C SER A 87 8.10 -13.39 9.56
N SER A 88 7.03 -12.73 10.02
CA SER A 88 6.21 -13.18 11.17
C SER A 88 5.15 -14.22 10.82
N ASP A 89 4.41 -14.06 9.70
CA ASP A 89 3.33 -14.97 9.32
C ASP A 89 3.88 -16.31 8.83
N SER A 90 5.06 -16.33 8.19
CA SER A 90 5.69 -17.57 7.75
C SER A 90 5.99 -18.50 8.93
N ASP A 91 6.49 -17.97 10.04
CA ASP A 91 6.86 -18.79 11.20
C ASP A 91 5.66 -19.12 12.08
N ALA A 92 4.74 -18.17 12.31
CA ALA A 92 3.52 -18.42 13.08
C ALA A 92 2.60 -19.45 12.38
N TYR A 93 2.39 -19.30 11.07
CA TYR A 93 1.56 -20.21 10.28
C TYR A 93 2.20 -21.60 10.16
N LYS A 94 3.53 -21.68 9.97
CA LYS A 94 4.25 -22.97 10.02
C LYS A 94 4.10 -23.64 11.38
N ILE A 95 4.23 -22.91 12.48
CA ILE A 95 4.06 -23.46 13.83
C ILE A 95 2.64 -23.98 14.04
N GLU A 96 1.63 -23.30 13.52
CA GLU A 96 0.23 -23.71 13.63
C GLU A 96 -0.06 -25.00 12.84
N ILE A 97 0.50 -25.12 11.63
CA ILE A 97 0.46 -26.35 10.83
C ILE A 97 1.16 -27.50 11.57
N ILE A 98 2.35 -27.27 12.11
CA ILE A 98 3.12 -28.28 12.86
C ILE A 98 2.34 -28.73 14.09
N LYS A 99 1.73 -27.81 14.85
CA LYS A 99 0.90 -28.14 16.02
C LYS A 99 -0.31 -28.98 15.64
N THR A 100 -0.99 -28.61 14.56
CA THR A 100 -2.17 -29.35 14.07
C THR A 100 -1.78 -30.77 13.65
N ALA A 101 -0.69 -30.92 12.88
CA ALA A 101 -0.17 -32.24 12.51
C ALA A 101 0.24 -33.07 13.73
N ALA A 102 0.91 -32.46 14.71
CA ALA A 102 1.29 -33.13 15.95
C ALA A 102 0.08 -33.60 16.77
N GLN A 103 -1.00 -32.81 16.82
CA GLN A 103 -2.24 -33.17 17.50
C GLN A 103 -2.95 -34.35 16.83
N LEU A 104 -2.99 -34.37 15.50
CA LEU A 104 -3.55 -35.49 14.74
C LEU A 104 -2.77 -36.79 15.02
N LEU A 105 -1.44 -36.75 14.92
CA LEU A 105 -0.58 -37.90 15.23
C LEU A 105 -0.73 -38.37 16.68
N LEU A 106 -0.86 -37.45 17.64
CA LEU A 106 -1.12 -37.78 19.04
C LEU A 106 -2.47 -38.45 19.26
N THR A 107 -3.48 -38.06 18.49
CA THR A 107 -4.82 -38.65 18.54
C THR A 107 -4.77 -40.06 17.98
N ASP A 108 -4.17 -40.24 16.80
CA ASP A 108 -4.01 -41.56 16.17
C ASP A 108 -3.23 -42.54 17.07
N ILE A 109 -2.14 -42.09 17.71
CA ILE A 109 -1.36 -42.94 18.64
C ILE A 109 -2.19 -43.35 19.87
N LYS A 110 -3.03 -42.44 20.40
CA LYS A 110 -3.90 -42.76 21.55
C LYS A 110 -4.95 -43.79 21.18
N ASP A 111 -5.51 -43.69 19.98
CA ASP A 111 -6.50 -44.64 19.47
C ASP A 111 -5.88 -46.02 19.21
N ILE A 112 -4.62 -46.07 18.74
CA ILE A 112 -3.85 -47.31 18.62
C ILE A 112 -3.61 -47.97 20.00
N LYS A 113 -3.23 -47.18 21.02
CA LYS A 113 -3.04 -47.71 22.39
C LYS A 113 -4.34 -48.23 23.01
N ALA A 114 -5.48 -47.58 22.76
CA ALA A 114 -6.78 -48.05 23.22
C ALA A 114 -7.14 -49.41 22.59
N THR A 115 -6.74 -49.64 21.34
CA THR A 115 -6.97 -50.91 20.63
C THR A 115 -6.12 -52.06 21.16
N ILE A 116 -4.86 -51.80 21.55
CA ILE A 116 -3.94 -52.83 22.08
C ILE A 116 -4.28 -53.25 23.52
N THR A 117 -4.94 -52.40 24.30
CA THR A 117 -5.30 -52.71 25.72
C THR A 117 -6.60 -53.53 25.83
N MET A 118 -7.35 -53.69 24.72
CA MET A 118 -8.58 -54.50 24.67
C MET A 118 -8.38 -55.92 24.11
N ILE A 119 -7.12 -56.34 23.90
CA ILE A 119 -6.72 -57.69 23.49
C ILE A 119 -5.97 -58.34 24.65
#